data_AF-A0A3D1SBS1-F1
#
_entry.id   AF-A0A3D1SBS1-F1
#
_cell.length_a   1.000
_cell.length_b   1.000
_cell.length_c   1.000
_cell.angle_alpha   90.00
_cell.angle_beta   90.00
_cell.angle_gamma   90.00
#
_symmetry.space_group_name_H-M   'P 1'
#
loop_
_entity.id
_entity.type
_entity.pdbx_description
1 polymer ?
#
loop_
_entity_poly.entity_id
_entity_poly.type
_entity_poly.pdbx_seq_one_letter_code
_entity_poly.pdbx_strand_id
1 'polypeptide(L)'
;ITQSVKERVQNNFETYGITDFFLDFKIYGRNGVMGMFPDAPQRTGDELLIIIEAVAPTQEQADTICGFARSTMLHFGYEGRIATAGNLAFPFSPSDCKMGEVYEFNVYHLMKVEDPKKLFPIEYVQF
;
A
#
# COMPACT_ATOMS: atom_id res chain seq x y z
N ILE A 1 -1.46 12.84 0.38
CA ILE A 1 -2.77 12.18 0.60
C ILE A 1 -2.57 10.77 1.17
N THR A 2 -2.06 9.79 0.42
CA THR A 2 -1.92 8.40 0.90
C THR A 2 -1.16 8.28 2.23
N GLN A 3 -0.02 8.96 2.36
CA GLN A 3 0.76 9.00 3.59
C GLN A 3 -0.06 9.56 4.78
N SER A 4 -0.72 10.70 4.59
CA SER A 4 -1.59 11.31 5.61
C SER A 4 -2.81 10.45 5.96
N VAL A 5 -3.31 9.64 5.02
CA VAL A 5 -4.35 8.64 5.29
C VAL A 5 -3.79 7.51 6.15
N LYS A 6 -2.57 6.99 5.85
CA LYS A 6 -1.89 5.99 6.70
C LYS A 6 -1.72 6.50 8.13
N GLU A 7 -1.24 7.72 8.30
CA GLU A 7 -1.06 8.35 9.62
C GLU A 7 -2.39 8.48 10.37
N ARG A 8 -3.46 8.91 9.70
CA ARG A 8 -4.80 8.98 10.32
C ARG A 8 -5.32 7.61 10.75
N VAL A 9 -5.11 6.58 9.93
CA VAL A 9 -5.49 5.21 10.27
C VAL A 9 -4.71 4.76 11.52
N GLN A 10 -3.39 4.90 11.52
CA GLN A 10 -2.53 4.54 12.65
C GLN A 10 -2.96 5.25 13.94
N ASN A 11 -3.08 6.57 13.91
CA ASN A 11 -3.47 7.36 15.09
C ASN A 11 -4.87 6.99 15.60
N ASN A 12 -5.82 6.70 14.70
CA ASN A 12 -7.17 6.30 15.09
C ASN A 12 -7.15 4.97 15.84
N PHE A 13 -6.43 3.98 15.30
CA PHE A 13 -6.45 2.60 15.79
C PHE A 13 -5.47 2.31 16.94
N GLU A 14 -4.47 3.18 17.15
CA GLU A 14 -3.55 3.12 18.30
C GLU A 14 -4.31 3.11 19.62
N THR A 15 -5.34 3.95 19.76
CA THR A 15 -6.16 4.03 20.98
C THR A 15 -7.01 2.79 21.25
N TYR A 16 -7.23 1.96 20.23
CA TYR A 16 -7.95 0.69 20.31
C TYR A 16 -7.01 -0.52 20.43
N GLY A 17 -5.68 -0.30 20.50
CA GLY A 17 -4.69 -1.37 20.59
C GLY A 17 -4.51 -2.18 19.30
N ILE A 18 -5.04 -1.71 18.17
CA ILE A 18 -4.86 -2.34 16.85
C ILE A 18 -3.64 -1.69 16.19
N THR A 19 -2.47 -2.24 16.50
CA THR A 19 -1.17 -1.72 16.03
C THR A 19 -0.46 -2.66 15.06
N ASP A 20 -0.82 -3.94 15.07
CA ASP A 20 -0.30 -4.94 14.14
C ASP A 20 -1.19 -5.01 12.89
N PHE A 21 -0.86 -4.21 11.89
CA PHE A 21 -1.50 -4.28 10.58
C PHE A 21 -0.60 -3.73 9.48
N PHE A 22 -0.82 -4.20 8.27
CA PHE A 22 -0.24 -3.65 7.05
C PHE A 22 -1.31 -2.85 6.32
N LEU A 23 -0.97 -1.62 5.91
CA LEU A 23 -1.81 -0.78 5.06
C LEU A 23 -0.98 -0.19 3.93
N ASP A 24 -1.39 -0.45 2.69
CA ASP A 24 -0.74 0.10 1.51
C ASP A 24 -1.68 0.60 0.42
N PHE A 25 -1.14 1.42 -0.47
CA PHE A 25 -1.86 2.04 -1.57
C PHE A 25 -1.09 1.83 -2.88
N LYS A 26 -1.60 0.99 -3.77
CA LYS A 26 -1.06 0.85 -5.12
C LYS A 26 -1.72 1.87 -6.04
N ILE A 27 -0.92 2.66 -6.75
CA ILE A 27 -1.40 3.74 -7.62
C ILE A 27 -1.04 3.44 -9.08
N TYR A 28 -1.95 2.75 -9.79
CA TYR A 28 -1.85 2.53 -11.22
C TYR A 28 -2.15 3.83 -11.99
N GLY A 29 -1.54 3.99 -13.17
CA GLY A 29 -1.50 5.26 -13.90
C GLY A 29 -0.39 6.22 -13.46
N ARG A 30 0.29 5.92 -12.35
CA ARG A 30 1.50 6.62 -11.88
C ARG A 30 2.69 5.68 -11.81
N ASN A 31 2.87 4.98 -10.69
CA ASN A 31 4.02 4.12 -10.40
C ASN A 31 3.64 2.87 -9.59
N GLY A 32 2.45 2.32 -9.83
CA GLY A 32 1.92 1.18 -9.07
C GLY A 32 2.74 -0.10 -9.13
N VAL A 33 3.55 -0.28 -10.18
CA VAL A 33 4.46 -1.44 -10.34
C VAL A 33 5.92 -1.03 -10.20
N MET A 34 6.36 -0.03 -10.96
CA MET A 34 7.78 0.36 -11.02
C MET A 34 8.24 1.24 -9.86
N GLY A 35 7.35 1.69 -8.97
CA GLY A 35 7.68 2.61 -7.88
C GLY A 35 8.70 2.08 -6.86
N MET A 36 9.02 0.78 -6.89
CA MET A 36 10.07 0.18 -6.07
C MET A 36 11.50 0.51 -6.54
N PHE A 37 11.68 0.97 -7.77
CA PHE A 37 13.00 1.29 -8.31
C PHE A 37 13.31 2.78 -8.08
N PRO A 38 14.47 3.14 -7.49
CA PRO A 38 14.85 4.53 -7.24
C PRO A 38 14.85 5.39 -8.52
N ASP A 39 15.28 4.80 -9.64
CA ASP A 39 15.39 5.47 -10.93
C ASP A 39 14.12 5.35 -11.79
N ALA A 40 13.02 4.84 -11.23
CA ALA A 40 11.77 4.74 -11.98
C ALA A 40 11.29 6.15 -12.37
N PRO A 41 11.01 6.38 -13.66
CA PRO A 41 10.53 7.68 -14.10
C PRO A 41 9.20 8.01 -13.41
N GLN A 42 9.08 9.23 -12.91
CA GLN A 42 7.81 9.72 -12.36
C GLN A 42 6.85 9.98 -13.52
N ARG A 43 5.84 9.11 -13.66
CA ARG A 43 4.79 9.27 -14.66
C ARG A 43 3.58 9.94 -14.03
N THR A 44 2.93 10.84 -14.76
CA THR A 44 1.63 11.38 -14.40
C THR A 44 0.62 10.88 -15.42
N GLY A 45 -0.42 10.18 -14.97
CA GLY A 45 -1.57 9.81 -15.78
C GLY A 45 -2.71 10.79 -15.57
N ASP A 46 -3.58 10.93 -16.58
CA ASP A 46 -4.81 11.73 -16.49
C ASP A 46 -5.82 11.11 -15.51
N GLU A 47 -5.78 9.78 -15.38
CA GLU A 47 -6.59 9.01 -14.44
C GLU A 47 -5.70 8.06 -13.61
N LEU A 48 -6.12 7.80 -12.37
CA LEU A 48 -5.44 6.89 -11.45
C LEU A 48 -6.42 5.84 -10.94
N LEU A 49 -6.00 4.56 -10.99
CA LEU A 49 -6.64 3.50 -10.24
C LEU A 49 -5.87 3.27 -8.95
N ILE A 50 -6.57 3.31 -7.82
CA ILE A 50 -5.99 3.16 -6.49
C ILE A 50 -6.51 1.87 -5.88
N ILE A 51 -5.61 0.97 -5.49
CA ILE A 51 -5.94 -0.20 -4.69
C ILE A 51 -5.45 0.02 -3.26
N ILE A 52 -6.37 -0.11 -2.31
CA ILE A 52 -6.09 -0.04 -0.88
C ILE A 52 -5.99 -1.47 -0.38
N GLU A 53 -4.84 -1.83 0.18
CA GLU A 53 -4.57 -3.16 0.74
C GLU A 53 -4.47 -3.02 2.25
N ALA A 54 -5.33 -3.74 2.99
CA ALA A 54 -5.25 -3.85 4.43
C ALA A 54 -5.13 -5.32 4.81
N VAL A 55 -4.14 -5.63 5.65
CA VAL A 55 -3.93 -6.96 6.22
C VAL A 55 -3.79 -6.77 7.73
N ALA A 56 -4.46 -7.63 8.49
CA ALA A 56 -4.43 -7.61 9.94
C ALA A 56 -4.60 -9.05 10.48
N PRO A 57 -4.32 -9.28 11.78
CA PRO A 57 -4.46 -10.61 12.40
C PRO A 57 -5.84 -11.26 12.22
N THR A 58 -6.90 -10.47 12.04
CA THR A 58 -8.24 -10.98 11.72
C THR A 58 -8.85 -10.28 10.52
N GLN A 59 -9.71 -11.00 9.79
CA GLN A 59 -10.45 -10.41 8.66
C GLN A 59 -11.32 -9.22 9.10
N GLU A 60 -11.89 -9.24 10.30
CA GLU A 60 -12.68 -8.13 10.84
C GLU A 60 -11.83 -6.87 11.04
N GLN A 61 -10.61 -7.00 11.56
CA GLN A 61 -9.67 -5.89 11.67
C GLN A 61 -9.26 -5.39 10.28
N ALA A 62 -8.97 -6.28 9.33
CA ALA A 62 -8.63 -5.89 7.96
C ALA A 62 -9.76 -5.13 7.27
N ASP A 63 -11.01 -5.62 7.40
CA ASP A 63 -12.22 -4.96 6.88
C ASP A 63 -12.38 -3.56 7.49
N THR A 64 -12.18 -3.45 8.81
CA THR A 64 -12.32 -2.19 9.56
C THR A 64 -11.27 -1.17 9.13
N ILE A 65 -10.01 -1.59 9.02
CA ILE A 65 -8.89 -0.75 8.59
C ILE A 65 -9.09 -0.29 7.15
N CYS A 66 -9.46 -1.20 6.23
CA CYS A 66 -9.70 -0.90 4.82
C CYS A 66 -10.86 0.09 4.66
N GLY A 67 -11.99 -0.16 5.32
CA GLY A 67 -13.15 0.71 5.28
C GLY A 67 -12.86 2.11 5.83
N PHE A 68 -12.11 2.20 6.93
CA PHE A 68 -11.69 3.48 7.50
C PHE A 68 -10.73 4.23 6.57
N ALA A 69 -9.72 3.55 6.01
CA ALA A 69 -8.79 4.15 5.06
C ALA A 69 -9.51 4.67 3.81
N ARG A 70 -10.42 3.87 3.24
CA ARG A 70 -11.26 4.25 2.09
C ARG A 70 -12.12 5.47 2.40
N SER A 71 -12.85 5.46 3.51
CA SER A 71 -13.71 6.60 3.90
C SER A 71 -12.90 7.87 4.15
N THR A 72 -11.75 7.74 4.82
CA THR A 72 -10.83 8.85 5.07
C THR A 72 -10.30 9.44 3.78
N MET A 73 -9.92 8.60 2.81
CA MET A 73 -9.39 9.04 1.52
C MET A 73 -10.48 9.69 0.65
N LEU A 74 -11.69 9.11 0.65
CA LEU A 74 -12.86 9.64 -0.05
C LEU A 74 -13.16 11.09 0.36
N HIS A 75 -13.02 11.41 1.65
CA HIS A 75 -13.31 12.74 2.19
C HIS A 75 -12.07 13.58 2.47
N PHE A 76 -10.87 13.13 2.07
CA PHE A 76 -9.62 13.81 2.39
C PHE A 76 -9.62 15.25 1.83
N GLY A 77 -9.32 16.22 2.66
CA GLY A 77 -9.18 17.62 2.24
C GLY A 77 -7.83 17.87 1.59
N TYR A 78 -7.82 18.54 0.45
CA TYR A 78 -6.61 19.01 -0.21
C TYR A 78 -6.85 20.37 -0.85
N GLU A 79 -5.77 21.12 -1.06
CA GLU A 79 -5.82 22.45 -1.66
C GLU A 79 -6.36 22.39 -3.10
N GLY A 80 -7.26 23.31 -3.45
CA GLY A 80 -7.87 23.36 -4.79
C GLY A 80 -8.96 22.31 -5.05
N ARG A 81 -9.45 21.61 -4.02
CA ARG A 81 -10.57 20.66 -4.15
C ARG A 81 -11.85 21.39 -4.61
N ILE A 82 -12.37 20.96 -5.76
CA ILE A 82 -13.64 21.45 -6.33
C ILE A 82 -14.83 20.58 -5.91
N ALA A 83 -14.62 19.27 -5.74
CA ALA A 83 -15.69 18.32 -5.43
C ALA A 83 -16.26 18.53 -4.02
N THR A 84 -17.58 18.73 -3.92
CA THR A 84 -18.28 18.85 -2.62
C THR A 84 -18.61 17.50 -1.98
N ALA A 85 -18.63 16.43 -2.78
CA ALA A 85 -18.93 15.06 -2.34
C ALA A 85 -17.66 14.28 -1.96
N GLY A 86 -17.31 13.25 -2.74
CA GLY A 86 -16.13 12.41 -2.53
C GLY A 86 -15.06 12.60 -3.62
N ASN A 87 -13.81 12.28 -3.28
CA ASN A 87 -12.66 12.37 -4.17
C ASN A 87 -12.44 11.13 -5.06
N LEU A 88 -13.19 10.05 -4.81
CA LEU A 88 -13.00 8.75 -5.46
C LEU A 88 -14.28 8.33 -6.17
N ALA A 89 -14.12 7.70 -7.33
CA ALA A 89 -15.17 6.93 -7.99
C ALA A 89 -14.94 5.43 -7.72
N PHE A 90 -16.03 4.68 -7.53
CA PHE A 90 -15.95 3.24 -7.27
C PHE A 90 -16.46 2.47 -8.51
N PRO A 91 -15.62 1.61 -9.12
CA PRO A 91 -16.03 0.83 -10.29
C PRO A 91 -16.97 -0.33 -9.93
N PHE A 92 -17.03 -0.73 -8.65
CA PHE A 92 -17.81 -1.87 -8.19
C PHE A 92 -18.61 -1.54 -6.92
N SER A 93 -19.67 -2.32 -6.69
CA SER A 93 -20.46 -2.33 -5.46
C SER A 93 -20.68 -3.79 -5.02
N PRO A 94 -20.15 -4.21 -3.86
CA PRO A 94 -19.37 -3.42 -2.91
C PRO A 94 -18.01 -2.97 -3.48
N SER A 95 -17.47 -1.86 -2.97
CA SER A 95 -16.16 -1.35 -3.37
C SER A 95 -14.99 -2.18 -2.84
N ASP A 96 -15.25 -3.01 -1.82
CA ASP A 96 -14.25 -3.74 -1.06
C ASP A 96 -14.49 -5.24 -1.26
N CYS A 97 -13.41 -6.03 -1.26
CA CYS A 97 -13.48 -7.48 -1.35
C CYS A 97 -12.48 -8.14 -0.40
N LYS A 98 -12.83 -9.34 0.05
CA LYS A 98 -11.99 -10.16 0.95
C LYS A 98 -11.08 -11.03 0.10
N MET A 99 -9.77 -10.84 0.23
CA MET A 99 -8.77 -11.58 -0.56
C MET A 99 -8.28 -12.86 0.12
N GLY A 100 -8.74 -13.14 1.35
CA GLY A 100 -8.34 -14.30 2.13
C GLY A 100 -7.02 -14.08 2.88
N GLU A 101 -6.45 -15.19 3.37
CA GLU A 101 -5.19 -15.20 4.09
C GLU A 101 -4.02 -14.80 3.18
N VAL A 102 -3.06 -14.08 3.75
CA VAL A 102 -1.79 -13.74 3.09
C VAL A 102 -0.63 -14.30 3.90
N TYR A 103 0.47 -14.60 3.22
CA TYR A 103 1.63 -15.24 3.83
C TYR A 103 2.88 -14.43 3.49
N GLU A 104 3.77 -14.31 4.47
CA GLU A 104 5.11 -13.77 4.26
C GLU A 104 6.12 -14.89 4.01
N PHE A 105 7.06 -14.65 3.10
CA PHE A 105 8.17 -15.54 2.87
C PHE A 105 9.35 -15.14 3.76
N ASN A 106 9.84 -16.07 4.56
CA ASN A 106 10.97 -15.87 5.44
C ASN A 106 12.19 -16.66 4.95
N VAL A 107 13.32 -15.96 4.72
CA VAL A 107 14.62 -16.60 4.44
C VAL A 107 15.43 -16.65 5.72
N TYR A 108 15.69 -17.86 6.21
CA TYR A 108 16.59 -18.05 7.34
C TYR A 108 18.03 -18.25 6.85
N HIS A 109 18.85 -17.20 6.96
CA HIS A 109 20.25 -17.25 6.56
C HIS A 109 21.14 -17.75 7.71
N LEU A 110 21.51 -19.04 7.67
CA LEU A 110 22.27 -19.71 8.73
C LEU A 110 23.69 -19.14 8.94
N MET A 111 24.36 -18.75 7.86
CA MET A 111 25.75 -18.29 7.91
C MET A 111 25.81 -16.79 8.14
N LYS A 112 26.55 -16.29 9.13
CA LYS A 112 26.78 -14.83 9.21
C LYS A 112 27.82 -14.43 8.16
N VAL A 113 27.43 -13.59 7.22
CA VAL A 113 28.32 -13.06 6.17
C VAL A 113 28.26 -11.54 6.18
N GLU A 114 29.38 -10.89 5.88
CA GLU A 114 29.46 -9.43 5.83
C GLU A 114 28.77 -8.83 4.59
N ASP A 115 28.76 -9.58 3.49
CA ASP A 115 28.08 -9.21 2.25
C ASP A 115 27.32 -10.44 1.69
N PRO A 116 25.98 -10.37 1.54
CA PRO A 116 25.18 -11.48 1.03
C PRO A 116 25.51 -11.88 -0.42
N LYS A 117 26.19 -11.02 -1.18
CA LYS A 117 26.54 -11.27 -2.60
C LYS A 117 27.90 -11.95 -2.78
N LYS A 118 28.79 -11.88 -1.78
CA LYS A 118 30.20 -12.31 -1.90
C LYS A 118 30.38 -13.79 -2.23
N LEU A 119 29.46 -14.64 -1.79
CA LEU A 119 29.51 -16.09 -2.02
C LEU A 119 28.92 -16.53 -3.37
N PHE A 120 28.25 -15.63 -4.09
CA PHE A 120 27.56 -15.92 -5.35
C PHE A 120 27.95 -14.89 -6.41
N PRO A 121 29.23 -14.89 -6.88
CA PRO A 121 29.68 -13.95 -7.89
C PRO A 121 28.90 -14.17 -9.19
N ILE A 122 28.40 -13.08 -9.78
CA ILE A 122 27.76 -13.08 -11.09
C ILE A 122 28.63 -12.30 -12.07
N GLU A 123 28.65 -12.76 -13.32
CA GLU A 123 29.31 -12.09 -14.44
C GLU A 123 28.23 -11.60 -15.41
N TYR A 124 28.26 -10.31 -15.74
CA TYR A 124 27.37 -9.74 -16.75
C TYR A 124 28.02 -9.86 -18.11
N VAL A 125 27.44 -10.67 -18.99
CA VAL A 125 27.88 -10.78 -20.39
C VAL A 125 27.01 -9.85 -21.24
N GLN A 126 27.64 -8.89 -21.93
CA GLN A 126 26.99 -8.08 -22.96
C GLN A 126 27.35 -8.64 -24.33
N PHE A 127 26.34 -8.75 -25.20
CA PHE A 127 26.47 -9.17 -26.60
C PHE A 127 26.41 -7.95 -27.52
#